data_AF-A0A9X3NJV9-F1
#
_entry.id   AF-A0A9X3NJV9-F1
#
_cell.length_a   1.000
_cell.length_b   1.000
_cell.length_c   1.000
_cell.angle_alpha   90.00
_cell.angle_beta   90.00
_cell.angle_gamma   90.00
#
_symmetry.space_group_name_H-M   'P 1'
#
loop_
_entity.id
_entity.type
_entity.pdbx_description
1 polymer ?
#
loop_
_entity_poly.entity_id
_entity_poly.type
_entity_poly.pdbx_seq_one_letter_code
_entity_poly.pdbx_strand_id
1 'polypeptide(L)'
;MSNRSKHSLNSARRPSPVHLYIATRIQAPLDLVWRRTRDLAQHQRWDLRFTAITPDPGADPEGAQRFTYTTGRPPLTLTGHARTTAERRSAGAAVSALRFWSHQRHCPIASGAGHWRYTPLEGGGVDFATAYRYRVRGGTAGRLADRWLLGPLLGWATAWSFDRLRLWCERGTTPEALAVRAVAEAGVRAGACAVLAAGAPWPLALAGAAAVWLVPPAPGTPAARRCRRRPERPASPAPAGAAGAGGADAGRR
;
A
#
# COMPACT_ATOMS: atom_id res chain seq x y z
N MET A 1 0.69 4.28 -61.60
CA MET A 1 1.97 4.42 -60.87
C MET A 1 1.68 4.83 -59.43
N SER A 2 2.18 4.01 -58.48
CA SER A 2 2.53 4.32 -57.08
C SER A 2 1.41 4.82 -56.12
N ASN A 3 0.85 4.07 -55.16
CA ASN A 3 1.35 3.23 -54.05
C ASN A 3 2.08 3.97 -52.90
N ARG A 4 1.38 4.16 -51.77
CA ARG A 4 1.83 4.14 -50.34
C ARG A 4 0.95 5.10 -49.51
N SER A 5 0.52 4.83 -48.29
CA SER A 5 0.73 3.69 -47.40
C SER A 5 -0.39 3.71 -46.36
N LYS A 6 -1.09 2.58 -46.21
CA LYS A 6 -1.93 2.30 -45.05
C LYS A 6 -1.01 2.19 -43.83
N HIS A 7 -1.06 3.16 -42.92
CA HIS A 7 -0.52 3.02 -41.56
C HIS A 7 -1.66 3.22 -40.56
N SER A 8 -2.64 2.32 -40.61
CA SER A 8 -3.43 1.99 -39.42
C SER A 8 -2.52 1.13 -38.53
N LEU A 9 -1.68 1.80 -37.72
CA LEU A 9 -0.95 1.16 -36.65
C LEU A 9 -1.95 0.73 -35.60
N ASN A 10 -2.43 -0.50 -35.77
CA ASN A 10 -2.77 -1.48 -34.76
C ASN A 10 -2.58 -0.92 -33.33
N SER A 11 -3.63 -0.31 -32.76
CA SER A 11 -3.68 0.06 -31.36
C SER A 11 -3.77 -1.25 -30.57
N ALA A 12 -2.63 -1.92 -30.43
CA ALA A 12 -2.49 -3.09 -29.59
C ALA A 12 -3.08 -2.72 -28.22
N ARG A 13 -4.19 -3.39 -27.85
CA ARG A 13 -4.88 -3.19 -26.56
C ARG A 13 -3.82 -3.17 -25.47
N ARG A 14 -3.49 -1.98 -24.96
CA ARG A 14 -2.53 -1.83 -23.87
C ARG A 14 -3.09 -2.63 -22.70
N PRO A 15 -2.33 -3.57 -22.13
CA PRO A 15 -2.84 -4.41 -21.04
C PRO A 15 -3.30 -3.51 -19.89
N SER A 16 -4.46 -3.84 -19.32
CA SER A 16 -5.06 -3.09 -18.22
C SER A 16 -4.10 -3.12 -17.02
N PRO A 17 -3.83 -1.96 -16.38
CA PRO A 17 -2.92 -1.91 -15.25
C PRO A 17 -3.51 -2.63 -14.04
N VAL A 18 -2.66 -3.33 -13.29
CA VAL A 18 -3.03 -3.99 -12.04
C VAL A 18 -3.33 -2.93 -11.00
N HIS A 19 -4.41 -3.07 -10.25
CA HIS A 19 -4.83 -2.10 -9.23
C HIS A 19 -4.74 -2.71 -7.83
N LEU A 20 -4.17 -1.94 -6.91
CA LEU A 20 -4.04 -2.31 -5.51
C LEU A 20 -4.52 -1.15 -4.64
N TYR A 21 -5.38 -1.48 -3.67
CA TYR A 21 -5.87 -0.56 -2.66
C TYR A 21 -5.59 -1.13 -1.27
N ILE A 22 -5.01 -0.32 -0.38
CA ILE A 22 -4.83 -0.66 1.03
C ILE A 22 -5.09 0.56 1.88
N ALA A 23 -5.81 0.39 2.99
CA ALA A 23 -6.04 1.44 3.96
C ALA A 23 -5.87 0.94 5.39
N THR A 24 -5.47 1.86 6.28
CA THR A 24 -5.36 1.64 7.71
C THR A 24 -5.84 2.89 8.45
N ARG A 25 -6.45 2.72 9.62
CA ARG A 25 -6.74 3.85 10.52
C ARG A 25 -5.58 3.99 11.48
N ILE A 26 -5.07 5.20 11.63
CA ILE A 26 -3.98 5.51 12.53
C ILE A 26 -4.48 6.52 13.56
N GLN A 27 -4.49 6.11 14.82
CA GLN A 27 -4.86 6.97 15.95
C GLN A 27 -3.68 7.88 16.33
N ALA A 28 -3.37 8.83 15.43
CA ALA A 28 -2.31 9.81 15.61
C ALA A 28 -2.62 11.10 14.84
N PRO A 29 -2.04 12.25 15.24
CA PRO A 29 -2.21 13.51 14.49
C PRO A 29 -1.72 13.38 13.04
N LEU A 30 -2.44 14.04 12.11
CA LEU A 30 -2.11 13.99 10.68
C LEU A 30 -0.69 14.46 10.39
N ASP A 31 -0.21 15.48 11.09
CA ASP A 31 1.15 15.99 10.89
C ASP A 31 2.22 14.96 11.26
N LEU A 32 1.97 14.12 12.26
CA LEU A 32 2.89 13.03 12.60
C LEU A 32 2.93 11.99 11.48
N VAL A 33 1.75 11.54 11.01
CA VAL A 33 1.64 10.57 9.92
C VAL A 33 2.27 11.13 8.64
N TRP A 34 2.02 12.41 8.33
CA TRP A 34 2.58 13.12 7.19
C TRP A 34 4.11 13.19 7.26
N ARG A 35 4.70 13.61 8.38
CA ARG A 35 6.17 13.64 8.51
C ARG A 35 6.79 12.26 8.31
N ARG A 36 6.21 11.23 8.95
CA ARG A 36 6.70 9.84 8.91
C ARG A 36 6.62 9.19 7.52
N THR A 37 5.74 9.69 6.67
CA THR A 37 5.53 9.19 5.30
C THR A 37 6.27 10.02 4.26
N ARG A 38 6.42 11.33 4.46
CA ARG A 38 7.04 12.25 3.49
C ARG A 38 8.55 12.41 3.64
N ASP A 39 9.08 12.26 4.85
CA ASP A 39 10.52 12.22 5.06
C ASP A 39 11.06 10.88 4.56
N LEU A 40 11.88 10.91 3.50
CA LEU A 40 12.44 9.72 2.88
C LEU A 40 13.29 8.88 3.85
N ALA A 41 14.01 9.52 4.77
CA ALA A 41 14.80 8.83 5.78
C ALA A 41 13.92 8.09 6.80
N GLN A 42 12.73 8.60 7.07
CA GLN A 42 11.73 7.92 7.91
C GLN A 42 10.95 6.87 7.13
N HIS A 43 10.62 7.15 5.86
CA HIS A 43 9.85 6.26 4.99
C HIS A 43 10.51 4.89 4.83
N GLN A 44 11.82 4.87 4.53
CA GLN A 44 12.56 3.61 4.36
C GLN A 44 12.56 2.72 5.61
N ARG A 45 12.37 3.30 6.81
CA ARG A 45 12.45 2.54 8.07
C ARG A 45 11.28 1.59 8.25
N TRP A 46 10.08 1.98 7.84
CA TRP A 46 8.86 1.20 8.07
C TRP A 46 8.39 0.41 6.85
N ASP A 47 8.73 0.84 5.64
CA ASP A 47 8.19 0.26 4.42
C ASP A 47 9.01 -0.93 3.89
N LEU A 48 8.49 -2.16 4.07
CA LEU A 48 9.11 -3.40 3.59
C LEU A 48 9.35 -3.48 2.09
N ARG A 49 8.69 -2.62 1.30
CA ARG A 49 8.85 -2.63 -0.15
C ARG A 49 10.20 -2.07 -0.58
N PHE A 50 10.89 -1.35 0.31
CA PHE A 50 12.15 -0.69 0.02
C PHE A 50 13.21 -1.18 1.02
N THR A 51 14.36 -1.57 0.49
CA THR A 51 15.57 -1.84 1.27
C THR A 51 16.33 -0.55 1.54
N ALA A 52 16.39 0.35 0.55
CA ALA A 52 16.97 1.68 0.69
C ALA A 52 16.21 2.69 -0.17
N ILE A 53 16.17 3.94 0.30
CA ILE A 53 15.67 5.09 -0.45
C ILE A 53 16.75 6.16 -0.42
N THR A 54 17.22 6.56 -1.60
CA THR A 54 18.24 7.59 -1.76
C THR A 54 17.63 8.79 -2.48
N PRO A 55 17.57 9.98 -1.85
CA PRO A 55 17.13 11.19 -2.51
C PRO A 55 18.03 11.49 -3.72
N ASP A 56 17.43 11.85 -4.85
CA ASP A 56 18.22 12.26 -6.01
C ASP A 56 18.74 13.69 -5.79
N PRO A 57 20.04 13.98 -6.01
CA PRO A 57 20.57 15.33 -5.87
C PRO A 57 20.07 16.20 -7.02
N GLY A 58 19.03 16.99 -6.76
CA GLY A 58 18.53 17.97 -7.71
C GLY A 58 17.15 18.49 -7.34
N ALA A 59 17.02 19.82 -7.28
CA ALA A 59 15.72 20.46 -7.14
C ALA A 59 14.84 20.10 -8.36
N ASP A 60 13.62 19.66 -8.09
CA ASP A 60 12.61 19.55 -9.13
C ASP A 60 11.96 20.93 -9.33
N PRO A 61 11.90 21.45 -10.56
CA PRO A 61 11.34 22.78 -10.83
C PRO A 61 9.89 22.94 -10.35
N GLU A 62 9.14 21.84 -10.21
CA GLU A 62 7.74 21.81 -9.79
C GLU A 62 7.57 21.40 -8.31
N GLY A 63 8.66 21.37 -7.53
CA GLY A 63 8.63 21.01 -6.11
C GLY A 63 8.40 19.52 -5.83
N ALA A 64 8.52 18.66 -6.85
CA ALA A 64 8.46 17.21 -6.65
C ALA A 64 9.73 16.67 -5.98
N GLN A 65 9.61 15.66 -5.14
CA GLN A 65 10.77 14.92 -4.65
C GLN A 65 11.07 13.77 -5.61
N ARG A 66 12.32 13.68 -6.08
CA ARG A 66 12.84 12.53 -6.83
C ARG A 66 13.75 11.70 -5.93
N PHE A 67 13.64 10.39 -6.06
CA PHE A 67 14.48 9.46 -5.33
C PHE A 67 14.62 8.15 -6.08
N THR A 68 15.76 7.52 -5.87
CA THR A 68 16.03 6.15 -6.30
C THR A 68 15.78 5.21 -5.12
N TYR A 69 15.13 4.08 -5.38
CA TYR A 69 14.85 3.07 -4.37
C TYR A 69 15.40 1.72 -4.80
N THR A 70 15.76 0.90 -3.82
CA THR A 70 16.12 -0.50 -4.02
C THR A 70 15.17 -1.42 -3.28
N THR A 71 14.95 -2.61 -3.82
CA THR A 71 14.13 -3.66 -3.20
C THR A 71 14.89 -4.98 -3.30
N GLY A 72 14.92 -5.74 -2.21
CA GLY A 72 15.63 -7.01 -2.15
C GLY A 72 17.06 -6.86 -1.63
N ARG A 73 17.86 -7.89 -1.83
CA ARG A 73 19.24 -8.00 -1.35
C ARG A 73 20.07 -8.74 -2.41
N PRO A 74 21.40 -8.48 -2.48
CA PRO A 74 22.26 -9.13 -3.47
C PRO A 74 22.14 -10.66 -3.41
N PRO A 75 22.13 -11.36 -4.56
CA PRO A 75 22.25 -10.86 -5.93
C PRO A 75 20.93 -10.38 -6.57
N LEU A 76 19.79 -10.49 -5.89
CA LEU A 76 18.44 -10.17 -6.41
C LEU A 76 18.00 -8.72 -6.09
N THR A 77 18.91 -7.76 -6.23
CA THR A 77 18.61 -6.34 -5.95
C THR A 77 17.92 -5.70 -7.14
N LEU A 78 16.69 -5.25 -6.93
CA LEU A 78 15.92 -4.46 -7.90
C LEU A 78 16.09 -2.97 -7.59
N THR A 79 16.34 -2.16 -8.60
CA THR A 79 16.45 -0.70 -8.52
C THR A 79 15.33 -0.05 -9.31
N GLY A 80 14.70 0.96 -8.74
CA GLY A 80 13.71 1.80 -9.39
C GLY A 80 13.90 3.27 -9.04
N HIS A 81 13.22 4.12 -9.80
CA HIS A 81 13.16 5.56 -9.60
C HIS A 81 11.74 5.94 -9.30
N ALA A 82 11.58 6.98 -8.48
CA ALA A 82 10.30 7.51 -8.10
C ALA A 82 10.32 9.03 -8.11
N ARG A 83 9.16 9.59 -8.46
CA ARG A 83 8.86 11.01 -8.35
C ARG A 83 7.57 11.16 -7.58
N THR A 84 7.58 11.97 -6.53
CA THR A 84 6.42 12.22 -5.68
C THR A 84 6.13 13.71 -5.59
N THR A 85 4.86 14.05 -5.74
CA THR A 85 4.32 15.39 -5.44
C THR A 85 3.34 15.25 -4.29
N ALA A 86 3.18 16.32 -3.53
CA ALA A 86 2.35 16.32 -2.34
C ALA A 86 1.58 17.62 -2.24
N GLU A 87 0.31 17.51 -1.93
CA GLU A 87 -0.61 18.64 -1.80
C GLU A 87 -1.41 18.46 -0.51
N ARG A 88 -1.51 19.54 0.26
CA ARG A 88 -2.42 19.64 1.41
C ARG A 88 -3.64 20.44 0.97
N ARG A 89 -4.82 19.90 1.21
CA ARG A 89 -6.09 20.55 0.88
C ARG A 89 -6.54 21.41 2.06
N SER A 90 -7.33 22.44 1.76
CA SER A 90 -7.87 23.39 2.75
C SER A 90 -8.68 22.72 3.87
N ALA A 91 -9.36 21.60 3.58
CA ALA A 91 -10.14 20.83 4.56
C ALA A 91 -9.30 19.91 5.48
N GLY A 92 -7.98 20.12 5.58
CA GLY A 92 -7.07 19.32 6.40
C GLY A 92 -6.71 17.94 5.82
N ALA A 93 -7.42 17.48 4.78
CA ALA A 93 -7.05 16.30 4.02
C ALA A 93 -5.76 16.54 3.22
N ALA A 94 -4.97 15.49 3.01
CA ALA A 94 -3.77 15.60 2.19
C ALA A 94 -3.69 14.46 1.18
N VAL A 95 -2.99 14.70 0.07
CA VAL A 95 -2.74 13.70 -0.96
C VAL A 95 -1.27 13.77 -1.37
N SER A 96 -0.64 12.61 -1.53
CA SER A 96 0.69 12.52 -2.13
C SER A 96 0.63 11.61 -3.34
N ALA A 97 0.85 12.17 -4.53
CA ALA A 97 0.95 11.41 -5.76
C ALA A 97 2.36 10.82 -5.88
N LEU A 98 2.44 9.62 -6.45
CA LEU A 98 3.66 8.88 -6.67
C LEU A 98 3.66 8.34 -8.09
N ARG A 99 4.74 8.56 -8.83
CA ARG A 99 5.06 7.85 -10.07
C ARG A 99 6.36 7.12 -9.88
N PHE A 100 6.44 5.88 -10.35
CA PHE A 100 7.65 5.07 -10.22
C PHE A 100 7.89 4.24 -11.48
N TRP A 101 9.15 3.95 -11.75
CA TRP A 101 9.56 3.15 -12.90
C TRP A 101 10.92 2.48 -12.63
N SER A 102 11.25 1.46 -13.41
CA SER A 102 12.57 0.82 -13.34
C SER A 102 13.12 0.65 -14.75
N HIS A 103 14.41 0.88 -14.93
CA HIS A 103 15.11 0.63 -16.20
C HIS A 103 15.66 -0.80 -16.29
N GLN A 104 15.72 -1.55 -15.19
CA GLN A 104 16.23 -2.91 -15.18
C GLN A 104 15.27 -3.87 -15.90
N ARG A 105 15.81 -4.65 -16.83
CA ARG A 105 15.02 -5.61 -17.63
C ARG A 105 14.44 -6.74 -16.79
N HIS A 106 15.17 -7.19 -15.78
CA HIS A 106 14.74 -8.28 -14.88
C HIS A 106 13.78 -7.80 -13.78
N CYS A 107 13.54 -6.49 -13.63
CA CYS A 107 12.54 -6.00 -12.71
C CYS A 107 11.13 -6.32 -13.24
N PRO A 108 10.29 -7.08 -12.49
CA PRO A 108 8.96 -7.46 -12.95
C PRO A 108 8.04 -6.26 -13.24
N ILE A 109 8.27 -5.12 -12.59
CA ILE A 109 7.43 -3.92 -12.71
C ILE A 109 8.12 -2.89 -13.61
N ALA A 110 7.45 -2.52 -14.71
CA ALA A 110 7.96 -1.53 -15.65
C ALA A 110 7.78 -0.11 -15.13
N SER A 111 6.55 0.22 -14.75
CA SER A 111 6.19 1.52 -14.20
C SER A 111 4.86 1.43 -13.47
N GLY A 112 4.60 2.43 -12.63
CA GLY A 112 3.34 2.59 -11.95
C GLY A 112 3.10 4.01 -11.49
N ALA A 113 1.87 4.26 -11.11
CA ALA A 113 1.43 5.50 -10.53
C ALA A 113 0.43 5.22 -9.42
N GLY A 114 0.50 5.99 -8.35
CA GLY A 114 -0.38 5.85 -7.21
C GLY A 114 -0.53 7.13 -6.45
N HIS A 115 -1.30 7.06 -5.39
CA HIS A 115 -1.38 8.14 -4.45
C HIS A 115 -1.60 7.59 -3.05
N TRP A 116 -1.12 8.35 -2.08
CA TRP A 116 -1.50 8.26 -0.69
C TRP A 116 -2.53 9.32 -0.37
N ARG A 117 -3.56 8.94 0.36
CA ARG A 117 -4.62 9.82 0.83
C ARG A 117 -4.62 9.80 2.36
N TYR A 118 -4.69 10.99 2.94
CA TYR A 118 -4.75 11.23 4.37
C TYR A 118 -6.08 11.92 4.63
N THR A 119 -7.03 11.20 5.23
CA THR A 119 -8.35 11.73 5.54
C THR A 119 -8.48 11.81 7.07
N PRO A 120 -8.60 13.02 7.66
CA PRO A 120 -8.93 13.15 9.07
C PRO A 120 -10.22 12.40 9.41
N LEU A 121 -10.28 11.75 10.57
CA LEU A 121 -11.47 11.03 11.04
C LEU A 121 -12.24 11.86 12.07
N GLU A 122 -13.57 11.78 12.03
CA GLU A 122 -14.45 12.27 13.08
C GLU A 122 -14.18 11.45 14.35
N GLY A 123 -13.69 12.09 15.42
CA GLY A 123 -13.21 11.41 16.64
C GLY A 123 -11.69 11.31 16.77
N GLY A 124 -10.93 11.84 15.79
CA GLY A 124 -9.47 11.90 15.84
C GLY A 124 -8.78 10.76 15.07
N GLY A 125 -7.52 11.00 14.73
CA GLY A 125 -6.73 10.11 13.88
C GLY A 125 -6.94 10.34 12.38
N VAL A 126 -6.35 9.44 11.59
CA VAL A 126 -6.29 9.55 10.12
C VAL A 126 -6.61 8.21 9.46
N ASP A 127 -7.50 8.21 8.47
CA ASP A 127 -7.59 7.16 7.46
C ASP A 127 -6.48 7.36 6.44
N PHE A 128 -5.44 6.52 6.55
CA PHE A 128 -4.31 6.49 5.64
C PHE A 128 -4.52 5.40 4.60
N ALA A 129 -4.68 5.80 3.35
CA ALA A 129 -4.96 4.89 2.24
C ALA A 129 -3.96 5.07 1.10
N THR A 130 -3.61 3.98 0.44
CA THR A 130 -2.89 3.97 -0.83
C THR A 130 -3.72 3.29 -1.89
N ALA A 131 -3.71 3.89 -3.07
CA ALA A 131 -4.24 3.27 -4.27
C ALA A 131 -3.21 3.46 -5.38
N TYR A 132 -2.72 2.36 -5.94
CA TYR A 132 -1.77 2.45 -7.04
C TYR A 132 -2.06 1.45 -8.14
N ARG A 133 -1.58 1.80 -9.32
CA ARG A 133 -1.67 1.05 -10.54
C ARG A 133 -0.29 0.83 -11.10
N TYR A 134 0.00 -0.38 -11.58
CA TYR A 134 1.30 -0.67 -12.15
C TYR A 134 1.21 -1.59 -13.37
N ARG A 135 2.26 -1.54 -14.18
CA ARG A 135 2.44 -2.34 -15.39
C ARG A 135 3.55 -3.34 -15.17
N VAL A 136 3.23 -4.62 -15.39
CA VAL A 136 4.20 -5.71 -15.32
C VAL A 136 4.86 -5.97 -16.69
N ARG A 137 6.11 -6.40 -16.67
CA ARG A 137 6.85 -6.91 -17.83
C ARG A 137 6.47 -8.36 -18.13
N GLY A 138 6.89 -8.88 -19.28
CA GLY A 138 6.73 -10.31 -19.60
C GLY A 138 5.37 -10.73 -20.16
N GLY A 139 4.58 -9.78 -20.67
CA GLY A 139 3.33 -10.08 -21.38
C GLY A 139 2.36 -10.93 -20.55
N THR A 140 1.85 -12.03 -21.11
CA THR A 140 0.87 -12.90 -20.44
C THR A 140 1.49 -13.68 -19.29
N ALA A 141 2.70 -14.21 -19.44
CA ALA A 141 3.41 -14.93 -18.37
C ALA A 141 3.65 -14.02 -17.16
N GLY A 142 4.09 -12.77 -17.40
CA GLY A 142 4.26 -11.79 -16.34
C GLY A 142 2.97 -11.43 -15.60
N ARG A 143 1.82 -11.39 -16.30
CA ARG A 143 0.51 -11.18 -15.66
C ARG A 143 0.08 -12.38 -14.81
N LEU A 144 0.41 -13.60 -15.24
CA LEU A 144 0.11 -14.79 -14.46
C LEU A 144 0.96 -14.85 -13.19
N ALA A 145 2.27 -14.59 -13.33
CA ALA A 145 3.18 -14.44 -12.20
C ALA A 145 2.73 -13.32 -11.25
N ASP A 146 2.22 -12.21 -11.80
CA ASP A 146 1.68 -11.14 -10.97
C ASP A 146 0.45 -11.55 -10.18
N ARG A 147 -0.51 -12.20 -10.83
CA ARG A 147 -1.75 -12.65 -10.20
C ARG A 147 -1.50 -13.60 -9.02
N TRP A 148 -0.55 -14.51 -9.17
CA TRP A 148 -0.32 -15.57 -8.18
C TRP A 148 0.79 -15.26 -7.17
N LEU A 149 1.73 -14.39 -7.51
CA LEU A 149 2.91 -14.13 -6.68
C LEU A 149 3.09 -12.64 -6.39
N LEU A 150 3.39 -11.83 -7.42
CA LEU A 150 3.82 -10.43 -7.20
C LEU A 150 2.71 -9.57 -6.56
N GLY A 151 1.50 -9.60 -7.09
CA GLY A 151 0.36 -8.84 -6.60
C GLY A 151 0.00 -9.19 -5.15
N PRO A 152 -0.19 -10.49 -4.80
CA PRO A 152 -0.39 -10.91 -3.42
C PRO A 152 0.74 -10.50 -2.47
N LEU A 153 2.01 -10.63 -2.89
CA LEU A 153 3.16 -10.23 -2.09
C LEU A 153 3.24 -8.71 -1.89
N LEU A 154 3.06 -7.92 -2.96
CA LEU A 154 3.02 -6.46 -2.88
C LEU A 154 1.86 -5.97 -2.00
N GLY A 155 0.70 -6.61 -2.12
CA GLY A 155 -0.47 -6.34 -1.27
C GLY A 155 -0.18 -6.65 0.18
N TRP A 156 0.39 -7.82 0.47
CA TRP A 156 0.76 -8.19 1.83
C TRP A 156 1.84 -7.25 2.40
N ALA A 157 2.90 -6.97 1.65
CA ALA A 157 4.00 -6.13 2.08
C ALA A 157 3.53 -4.70 2.37
N THR A 158 2.72 -4.12 1.46
CA THR A 158 2.14 -2.79 1.66
C THR A 158 1.27 -2.73 2.93
N ALA A 159 0.41 -3.73 3.15
CA ALA A 159 -0.42 -3.79 4.36
C ALA A 159 0.39 -3.99 5.64
N TRP A 160 1.42 -4.83 5.61
CA TRP A 160 2.30 -5.02 6.75
C TRP A 160 3.07 -3.73 7.08
N SER A 161 3.61 -3.04 6.06
CA SER A 161 4.25 -1.74 6.18
C SER A 161 3.32 -0.71 6.83
N PHE A 162 2.04 -0.69 6.43
CA PHE A 162 1.04 0.24 6.95
C PHE A 162 0.71 -0.04 8.42
N ASP A 163 0.58 -1.30 8.83
CA ASP A 163 0.38 -1.64 10.25
C ASP A 163 1.63 -1.34 11.09
N ARG A 164 2.84 -1.51 10.54
CA ARG A 164 4.10 -1.11 11.20
C ARG A 164 4.18 0.40 11.38
N LEU A 165 3.84 1.18 10.36
CA LEU A 165 3.72 2.64 10.46
C LEU A 165 2.69 3.03 11.53
N ARG A 166 1.51 2.39 11.51
CA ARG A 166 0.46 2.63 12.52
C ARG A 166 1.00 2.42 13.93
N LEU A 167 1.63 1.28 14.20
CA LEU A 167 2.19 0.97 15.52
C LEU A 167 3.29 1.97 15.92
N TRP A 168 4.11 2.44 14.98
CA TRP A 168 5.12 3.45 15.26
C TRP A 168 4.52 4.82 15.58
N CYS A 169 3.45 5.21 14.88
CA CYS A 169 2.72 6.46 15.14
C CYS A 169 1.92 6.42 16.44
N GLU A 170 1.24 5.30 16.75
CA GLU A 170 0.34 5.18 17.90
C GLU A 170 1.08 4.85 19.20
N ARG A 171 2.15 4.05 19.14
CA ARG A 171 2.80 3.50 20.34
C ARG A 171 4.25 3.96 20.51
N GLY A 172 4.77 4.74 19.56
CA GLY A 172 6.17 5.19 19.56
C GLY A 172 7.22 4.08 19.38
N THR A 173 6.82 2.81 19.26
CA THR A 173 7.76 1.69 19.08
C THR A 173 8.43 1.82 17.70
N THR A 174 9.76 1.84 17.68
CA THR A 174 10.49 2.04 16.43
C THR A 174 10.23 0.92 15.43
N PRO A 175 10.28 1.21 14.11
CA PRO A 175 10.09 0.19 13.08
C PRO A 175 11.05 -0.98 13.26
N GLU A 176 12.30 -0.72 13.63
CA GLU A 176 13.34 -1.74 13.83
C GLU A 176 12.98 -2.69 14.97
N ALA A 177 12.53 -2.16 16.11
CA ALA A 177 12.05 -2.96 17.22
C ALA A 177 10.80 -3.78 16.86
N LEU A 178 9.88 -3.21 16.07
CA LEU A 178 8.72 -3.94 15.54
C LEU A 178 9.11 -5.09 14.62
N ALA A 179 10.18 -4.93 13.81
CA ALA A 179 10.70 -5.99 12.97
C ALA A 179 11.31 -7.12 13.81
N VAL A 180 12.10 -6.79 14.83
CA VAL A 180 12.66 -7.77 15.78
C VAL A 180 11.53 -8.54 16.47
N ARG A 181 10.48 -7.86 16.95
CA ARG A 181 9.31 -8.52 17.55
C ARG A 181 8.61 -9.48 16.59
N ALA A 182 8.43 -9.07 15.33
CA ALA A 182 7.83 -9.93 14.32
C ALA A 182 8.66 -11.19 14.05
N VAL A 183 9.99 -11.05 13.96
CA VAL A 183 10.91 -12.19 13.80
C VAL A 183 10.89 -13.10 15.02
N ALA A 184 10.94 -12.54 16.22
CA ALA A 184 10.88 -13.31 17.47
C ALA A 184 9.57 -14.09 17.58
N GLU A 185 8.43 -13.46 17.30
CA GLU A 185 7.13 -14.14 17.33
C GLU A 185 7.04 -15.25 16.27
N ALA A 186 7.55 -15.01 15.06
CA ALA A 186 7.63 -16.04 14.03
C ALA A 186 8.55 -17.20 14.45
N GLY A 187 9.67 -16.91 15.11
CA GLY A 187 10.59 -17.91 15.65
C GLY A 187 9.96 -18.77 16.74
N VAL A 188 9.21 -18.17 17.66
CA VAL A 188 8.45 -18.91 18.68
C VAL A 188 7.42 -19.84 18.05
N ARG A 189 6.66 -19.35 17.05
CA ARG A 189 5.68 -20.16 16.31
C ARG A 189 6.36 -21.32 15.56
N ALA A 190 7.48 -21.05 14.89
CA ALA A 190 8.24 -22.08 14.20
C ALA A 190 8.79 -23.13 15.18
N GLY A 191 9.31 -22.70 16.33
CA GLY A 191 9.75 -23.59 17.41
C GLY A 191 8.63 -24.47 17.94
N ALA A 192 7.44 -23.90 18.16
CA ALA A 192 6.26 -24.68 18.55
C ALA A 192 5.88 -25.73 17.49
N CYS A 193 5.88 -25.37 16.21
CA CYS A 193 5.66 -26.32 15.12
C CYS A 193 6.73 -27.42 15.09
N ALA A 194 7.99 -27.10 15.35
CA ALA A 194 9.08 -28.07 15.38
C ALA A 194 8.93 -29.07 16.54
N VAL A 195 8.55 -28.59 17.73
CA VAL A 195 8.26 -29.44 18.90
C VAL A 195 7.09 -30.39 18.58
N LEU A 196 6.03 -29.88 17.96
CA LEU A 196 4.88 -30.70 17.54
C LEU A 196 5.29 -31.76 16.51
N ALA A 197 6.10 -31.40 15.52
CA ALA A 197 6.59 -32.32 14.51
C ALA A 197 7.51 -33.42 15.09
N ALA A 198 8.25 -33.12 16.17
CA ALA A 198 9.12 -34.08 16.83
C ALA A 198 8.39 -34.99 17.81
N GLY A 199 7.31 -34.51 18.46
CA GLY A 199 6.67 -35.18 19.59
C GLY A 199 5.30 -35.79 19.32
N ALA A 200 4.63 -35.45 18.21
CA ALA A 200 3.27 -35.91 17.92
C ALA A 200 3.19 -36.74 16.62
N PRO A 201 2.24 -37.69 16.52
CA PRO A 201 1.87 -38.32 15.26
C PRO A 201 1.57 -37.27 14.19
N TRP A 202 1.96 -37.54 12.93
CA TRP A 202 1.92 -36.56 11.85
C TRP A 202 0.56 -35.85 11.65
N PRO A 203 -0.63 -36.47 11.84
CA PRO A 203 -1.90 -35.75 11.72
C PRO A 203 -2.09 -34.71 12.83
N LEU A 204 -1.70 -35.05 14.07
CA LEU A 204 -1.77 -34.15 15.22
C LEU A 204 -0.71 -33.05 15.12
N ALA A 205 0.48 -33.37 14.63
CA ALA A 205 1.52 -32.38 14.37
C ALA A 205 1.07 -31.35 13.32
N LEU A 206 0.46 -31.80 12.21
CA LEU A 206 -0.09 -30.91 11.19
C LEU A 206 -1.23 -30.04 11.72
N ALA A 207 -2.19 -30.64 12.45
CA ALA A 207 -3.30 -29.91 13.05
C ALA A 207 -2.82 -28.86 14.06
N GLY A 208 -1.87 -29.24 14.93
CA GLY A 208 -1.26 -28.33 15.90
C GLY A 208 -0.47 -27.20 15.22
N ALA A 209 0.33 -27.52 14.20
CA ALA A 209 1.06 -26.51 13.43
C ALA A 209 0.10 -25.53 12.74
N ALA A 210 -1.00 -26.01 12.15
CA ALA A 210 -2.03 -25.15 11.59
C ALA A 210 -2.65 -24.24 12.66
N ALA A 211 -2.99 -24.78 13.83
CA ALA A 211 -3.51 -24.00 14.95
C ALA A 211 -2.55 -22.89 15.39
N VAL A 212 -1.24 -23.19 15.50
CA VAL A 212 -0.20 -22.20 15.85
C VAL A 212 -0.18 -21.03 14.87
N TRP A 213 -0.36 -21.26 13.57
CA TRP A 213 -0.38 -20.20 12.55
C TRP A 213 -1.72 -19.47 12.45
N LEU A 214 -2.82 -20.09 12.88
CA LEU A 214 -4.14 -19.45 12.97
C LEU A 214 -4.24 -18.45 14.13
N VAL A 215 -3.44 -18.62 15.19
CA VAL A 215 -3.41 -17.65 16.31
C VAL A 215 -3.05 -16.26 15.76
N PRO A 216 -3.85 -15.21 16.01
CA PRO A 216 -3.55 -13.87 15.53
C PRO A 216 -2.21 -13.35 16.08
N PRO A 217 -1.35 -12.72 15.26
CA PRO A 217 -0.21 -11.97 15.75
C PRO A 217 -0.51 -10.98 16.88
N ALA A 218 0.42 -10.89 17.84
CA ALA A 218 0.27 -10.10 19.05
C ALA A 218 -0.04 -8.62 18.75
N PRO A 219 -0.74 -7.88 19.63
CA PRO A 219 -1.12 -6.48 19.40
C PRO A 219 0.05 -5.56 19.05
N GLY A 220 1.25 -5.85 19.56
CA GLY A 220 2.49 -5.10 19.31
C GLY A 220 3.30 -5.59 18.11
N THR A 221 2.84 -6.61 17.40
CA THR A 221 3.49 -7.18 16.20
C THR A 221 2.77 -6.70 14.95
N PRO A 222 3.47 -6.19 13.92
CA PRO A 222 2.82 -5.76 12.70
C PRO A 222 2.14 -6.92 11.95
N ALA A 223 0.97 -6.64 11.39
CA ALA A 223 0.11 -7.64 10.78
C ALA A 223 -0.67 -7.09 9.58
N ALA A 224 -0.39 -7.61 8.38
CA ALA A 224 -1.08 -7.22 7.14
C ALA A 224 -2.61 -7.40 7.20
N ARG A 225 -3.12 -8.38 7.97
CA ARG A 225 -4.56 -8.64 8.11
C ARG A 225 -5.34 -7.52 8.79
N ARG A 226 -4.66 -6.59 9.49
CA ARG A 226 -5.30 -5.44 10.15
C ARG A 226 -5.64 -4.31 9.19
N CYS A 227 -5.07 -4.33 7.98
CA CYS A 227 -5.36 -3.32 6.96
C CYS A 227 -6.53 -3.73 6.07
N ARG A 228 -7.33 -2.75 5.65
CA ARG A 228 -8.40 -2.93 4.68
C ARG A 228 -7.82 -3.01 3.28
N ARG A 229 -8.40 -3.86 2.42
CA ARG A 229 -8.02 -4.02 1.00
C ARG A 229 -9.06 -3.48 0.02
N ARG A 230 -10.12 -2.85 0.54
CA ARG A 230 -11.18 -2.21 -0.23
C ARG A 230 -11.49 -0.85 0.39
N PRO A 231 -11.84 0.16 -0.42
CA PRO A 231 -12.28 1.43 0.10
C PRO A 231 -13.56 1.23 0.92
N GLU A 232 -13.69 1.98 2.01
CA GLU A 232 -14.97 2.12 2.67
C GLU A 232 -15.93 2.77 1.67
N ARG A 233 -17.10 2.14 1.47
CA ARG A 233 -18.18 2.83 0.76
C ARG A 233 -18.51 4.07 1.60
N PRO A 234 -18.70 5.25 0.98
CA PRO A 234 -19.35 6.34 1.68
C PRO A 234 -20.62 5.78 2.34
N ALA A 235 -20.89 6.14 3.59
CA ALA A 235 -22.23 5.95 4.13
C ALA A 235 -23.21 6.53 3.09
N SER A 236 -24.28 5.79 2.76
CA SER A 236 -25.29 6.28 1.82
C SER A 236 -25.60 7.74 2.14
N PRO A 237 -25.69 8.65 1.15
CA PRO A 237 -26.17 9.99 1.44
C PRO A 237 -27.48 9.82 2.21
N ALA A 238 -27.57 10.44 3.39
CA ALA A 238 -28.81 10.50 4.14
C ALA A 238 -29.93 10.90 3.17
N PRO A 239 -31.12 10.28 3.25
CA PRO A 239 -32.21 10.64 2.36
C PRO A 239 -32.39 12.15 2.43
N ALA A 240 -32.28 12.81 1.27
CA ALA A 240 -32.51 14.24 1.15
C ALA A 240 -33.89 14.51 1.77
N GLY A 241 -33.87 15.20 2.92
CA GLY A 241 -35.07 15.51 3.66
C GLY A 241 -36.06 16.20 2.74
N ALA A 242 -37.30 15.69 2.75
CA ALA A 242 -38.46 16.38 2.23
C ALA A 242 -38.53 17.78 2.85
N ALA A 243 -38.15 18.79 2.07
CA ALA A 243 -38.37 20.19 2.38
C ALA A 243 -38.67 20.90 1.07
N GLY A 244 -39.96 21.08 0.77
CA GLY A 244 -40.39 21.80 -0.43
C GLY A 244 -41.81 21.49 -0.91
N ALA A 245 -42.75 21.23 -0.02
CA ALA A 245 -44.19 21.24 -0.35
C ALA A 245 -44.91 22.14 0.67
N GLY A 246 -44.67 23.44 0.56
CA GLY A 246 -45.52 24.48 1.16
C GLY A 246 -46.29 25.14 0.04
N GLY A 247 -47.54 24.70 -0.14
CA GLY A 247 -48.42 25.14 -1.20
C GLY A 247 -48.78 26.63 -1.10
N ALA A 248 -48.94 27.22 -2.28
CA ALA A 248 -49.65 28.47 -2.46
C ALA A 248 -51.09 28.32 -1.97
N ASP A 249 -51.52 29.19 -1.05
CA ASP A 249 -52.93 29.43 -0.78
C ASP A 249 -53.34 30.78 -1.36
N ALA A 250 -54.52 30.77 -1.96
CA ALA A 250 -55.05 31.75 -2.88
C ALA A 250 -55.67 32.94 -2.15
N GLY A 251 -55.18 34.15 -2.46
CA GLY A 251 -55.87 35.38 -2.16
C GLY A 251 -57.03 35.61 -3.13
N ARG A 252 -58.26 35.43 -2.63
CA ARG A 252 -59.49 35.89 -3.28
C ARG A 252 -60.21 36.84 -2.32
N ARG A 253 -60.01 38.14 -2.51
CA ARG A 253 -60.99 39.22 -2.26
C ARG A 253 -60.71 40.34 -3.23
#